data_AF-A0A931BKZ8-F1
#
_entry.id   AF-A0A931BKZ8-F1
#
_cell.length_a   1.000
_cell.length_b   1.000
_cell.length_c   1.000
_cell.angle_alpha   90.00
_cell.angle_beta   90.00
_cell.angle_gamma   90.00
#
_symmetry.space_group_name_H-M   'P 1'
#
loop_
_entity.id
_entity.type
_entity.pdbx_description
1 polymer ?
#
loop_
_entity_poly.entity_id
_entity_poly.type
_entity_poly.pdbx_seq_one_letter_code
_entity_poly.pdbx_strand_id
1 'polypeptide(L)'
;MTHSLNLSLRVSALLLSLGLATTACTHDGNDPGVEYAPEMYESIPYEPLRQTSFNTINSFGINERTPANGTIPRGKLNYFDHIPKDSVRMAERMLRNPFPYTKANLEEGKVLYTRICSHCHGEQGDGQGPVGAKFKGVPNYSAGAYKTMNDGHIYHVIQWGRNRMMPHGSIVNPEERWKIAMYVRVLQRGEGPDALSKLVASGPSSTVTSDSTETRDAQNTAPVGQAQAGKASETPGQGGTVSPNGSGVTQTPGNK
;
A
#
# COMPACT_ATOMS: atom_id res chain seq x y z
N MET A 1 -11.23 -71.46 -28.64
CA MET A 1 -11.15 -70.00 -28.93
C MET A 1 -11.60 -69.11 -27.78
N THR A 2 -12.47 -69.55 -26.86
CA THR A 2 -12.96 -68.73 -25.73
C THR A 2 -11.94 -68.55 -24.59
N HIS A 3 -11.06 -69.54 -24.37
CA HIS A 3 -10.12 -69.51 -23.24
C HIS A 3 -8.96 -68.52 -23.44
N SER A 4 -8.47 -68.35 -24.67
CA SER A 4 -7.41 -67.40 -25.02
C SER A 4 -7.92 -65.95 -24.99
N LEU A 5 -9.18 -65.72 -25.39
CA LEU A 5 -9.81 -64.40 -25.35
C LEU A 5 -10.03 -63.92 -23.90
N ASN A 6 -10.54 -64.79 -23.03
CA ASN A 6 -10.72 -64.49 -21.60
C ASN A 6 -9.38 -64.22 -20.88
N LEU A 7 -8.31 -64.91 -21.27
CA LEU A 7 -6.98 -64.67 -20.72
C LEU A 7 -6.43 -63.29 -21.16
N SER A 8 -6.57 -62.93 -22.43
CA SER A 8 -6.14 -61.62 -22.94
C SER A 8 -6.89 -60.45 -22.29
N LEU A 9 -8.21 -60.59 -22.07
CA LEU A 9 -9.02 -59.54 -21.43
C LEU A 9 -8.62 -59.33 -19.96
N ARG A 10 -8.31 -60.41 -19.24
CA ARG A 10 -7.82 -60.36 -17.85
C ARG A 10 -6.44 -59.72 -17.76
N VAL A 11 -5.54 -60.04 -18.68
CA VAL A 11 -4.18 -59.44 -18.72
C VAL A 11 -4.25 -57.95 -19.07
N SER A 12 -5.07 -57.55 -20.04
CA SER A 12 -5.26 -56.13 -20.36
C SER A 12 -5.90 -55.34 -19.22
N ALA A 13 -6.87 -55.92 -18.50
CA ALA A 13 -7.44 -55.29 -17.31
C ALA A 13 -6.40 -55.14 -16.18
N LEU A 14 -5.53 -56.13 -16.00
CA LEU A 14 -4.41 -56.07 -15.04
C LEU A 14 -3.40 -54.99 -15.41
N LEU A 15 -2.99 -54.91 -16.67
CA LEU A 15 -2.04 -53.89 -17.15
C LEU A 15 -2.65 -52.48 -17.07
N LEU A 16 -3.93 -52.31 -17.39
CA LEU A 16 -4.63 -51.04 -17.25
C LEU A 16 -4.73 -50.63 -15.78
N SER A 17 -5.10 -51.55 -14.89
CA SER A 17 -5.16 -51.27 -13.45
C SER A 17 -3.81 -50.88 -12.84
N LEU A 18 -2.72 -51.51 -13.31
CA LEU A 18 -1.37 -51.18 -12.87
C LEU A 18 -0.91 -49.82 -13.41
N GLY A 19 -1.30 -49.46 -14.64
CA GLY A 19 -1.03 -48.15 -15.23
C GLY A 19 -1.75 -46.99 -14.55
N LEU A 20 -3.01 -47.17 -14.13
CA LEU A 20 -3.73 -46.14 -13.35
C LEU A 20 -3.15 -45.96 -11.94
N ALA A 21 -2.68 -47.05 -11.32
CA ALA A 21 -2.10 -46.99 -9.97
C ALA A 21 -0.78 -46.18 -9.93
N THR A 22 0.05 -46.24 -10.98
CA THR A 22 1.29 -45.45 -11.03
C THR A 22 1.07 -43.97 -11.33
N THR A 23 -0.05 -43.59 -11.97
CA THR A 23 -0.42 -42.18 -12.18
C THR A 23 -1.12 -41.53 -10.98
N ALA A 24 -1.67 -42.33 -10.06
CA ALA A 24 -2.34 -41.83 -8.86
C ALA A 24 -1.37 -41.34 -7.78
N CYS A 25 -0.13 -41.83 -7.77
CA CYS A 25 0.94 -41.37 -6.88
C CYS A 25 1.79 -40.31 -7.57
N THR A 26 1.18 -39.22 -8.02
CA THR A 26 1.92 -38.02 -8.42
C THR A 26 1.93 -37.07 -7.23
N HIS A 27 3.13 -36.73 -6.74
CA HIS A 27 3.31 -35.67 -5.75
C HIS A 27 3.07 -34.34 -6.47
N ASP A 28 1.82 -33.89 -6.53
CA ASP A 28 1.51 -32.57 -7.06
C ASP A 28 2.12 -31.53 -6.13
N GLY A 29 2.82 -30.53 -6.68
CA GLY A 29 3.45 -29.46 -5.89
C GLY A 29 2.42 -28.53 -5.20
N ASN A 30 1.13 -28.78 -5.41
CA ASN A 30 0.02 -28.04 -4.84
C ASN A 30 -0.56 -28.67 -3.56
N ASP A 31 -0.04 -29.82 -3.12
CA ASP A 31 -0.40 -30.42 -1.83
C ASP A 31 0.72 -30.13 -0.81
N PRO A 32 0.46 -29.35 0.26
CA PRO A 32 1.45 -29.12 1.32
C PRO A 32 1.82 -30.41 2.07
N GLY A 33 1.08 -31.51 1.86
CA GLY A 33 1.30 -32.80 2.46
C GLY A 33 0.65 -32.94 3.83
N VAL A 34 0.97 -34.06 4.49
CA VAL A 34 0.48 -34.34 5.84
C VAL A 34 1.49 -33.88 6.88
N GLU A 35 1.00 -33.20 7.91
CA GLU A 35 1.82 -32.78 9.04
C GLU A 35 1.75 -33.82 10.17
N TYR A 36 2.91 -34.20 10.72
CA TYR A 36 2.99 -35.07 11.88
C TYR A 36 3.04 -34.22 13.16
N ALA A 37 2.09 -34.43 14.07
CA ALA A 37 1.95 -33.72 15.35
C ALA A 37 1.94 -32.17 15.19
N PRO A 38 0.88 -31.58 14.61
CA PRO A 38 0.79 -30.14 14.30
C PRO A 38 0.63 -29.24 15.53
N GLU A 39 0.74 -29.80 16.73
CA GLU A 39 0.66 -29.06 17.99
C GLU A 39 1.75 -27.97 18.00
N MET A 40 1.34 -26.69 18.10
CA MET A 40 2.22 -25.51 18.08
C MET A 40 2.91 -25.14 16.74
N TYR A 41 2.59 -25.81 15.62
CA TYR A 41 3.02 -25.33 14.28
C TYR A 41 2.28 -24.04 13.89
N GLU A 42 1.03 -23.98 14.32
CA GLU A 42 0.19 -22.80 14.25
C GLU A 42 0.19 -22.11 15.61
N SER A 43 0.35 -20.80 15.59
CA SER A 43 0.27 -20.00 16.80
C SER A 43 -1.17 -19.96 17.30
N ILE A 44 -1.35 -20.21 18.61
CA ILE A 44 -2.62 -19.96 19.30
C ILE A 44 -3.03 -18.47 19.21
N PRO A 45 -2.13 -17.48 19.44
CA PRO A 45 -2.48 -16.08 19.23
C PRO A 45 -2.60 -15.75 17.74
N TYR A 46 -3.47 -14.79 17.40
CA TYR A 46 -3.60 -14.32 16.03
C TYR A 46 -2.31 -13.67 15.54
N GLU A 47 -1.74 -14.23 14.49
CA GLU A 47 -0.74 -13.57 13.68
C GLU A 47 -1.41 -12.56 12.73
N PRO A 48 -0.81 -11.37 12.52
CA PRO A 48 -1.46 -10.30 11.74
C PRO A 48 -1.85 -10.72 10.32
N LEU A 49 -0.88 -11.21 9.54
CA LEU A 49 -1.02 -11.52 8.11
C LEU A 49 -1.14 -13.03 7.82
N ARG A 50 -1.37 -13.85 8.85
CA ARG A 50 -1.55 -15.31 8.71
C ARG A 50 -2.96 -15.68 9.11
N GLN A 51 -3.61 -16.48 8.27
CA GLN A 51 -4.96 -16.92 8.49
C GLN A 51 -5.11 -18.39 8.13
N THR A 52 -5.20 -19.23 9.15
CA THR A 52 -5.45 -20.68 9.03
C THR A 52 -6.93 -21.01 8.93
N SER A 53 -7.77 -20.18 9.54
CA SER A 53 -9.21 -20.37 9.63
C SER A 53 -9.91 -19.02 9.58
N PHE A 54 -11.18 -19.02 9.17
CA PHE A 54 -12.00 -17.82 9.14
C PHE A 54 -12.21 -17.27 10.56
N ASN A 55 -11.91 -15.99 10.76
CA ASN A 55 -12.12 -15.34 12.05
C ASN A 55 -13.62 -15.00 12.25
N THR A 56 -14.30 -15.71 13.16
CA THR A 56 -15.73 -15.53 13.41
C THR A 56 -16.08 -14.25 14.18
N ILE A 57 -15.10 -13.61 14.82
CA ILE A 57 -15.29 -12.39 15.63
C ILE A 57 -15.24 -11.15 14.72
N ASN A 58 -14.49 -11.19 13.63
CA ASN A 58 -14.43 -10.12 12.65
C ASN A 58 -15.38 -10.40 11.49
N SER A 59 -16.28 -9.46 11.17
CA SER A 59 -17.22 -9.61 10.04
C SER A 59 -16.53 -9.78 8.68
N PHE A 60 -15.28 -9.33 8.53
CA PHE A 60 -14.48 -9.54 7.32
C PHE A 60 -13.79 -10.91 7.26
N GLY A 61 -13.87 -11.70 8.32
CA GLY A 61 -13.23 -13.01 8.39
C GLY A 61 -11.73 -12.98 8.58
N ILE A 62 -11.10 -11.79 8.67
CA ILE A 62 -9.66 -11.60 8.80
C ILE A 62 -9.23 -11.30 10.23
N ASN A 63 -7.97 -11.55 10.54
CA ASN A 63 -7.41 -11.26 11.88
C ASN A 63 -7.17 -9.77 12.10
N GLU A 64 -6.90 -8.99 11.05
CA GLU A 64 -6.69 -7.55 11.18
C GLU A 64 -7.99 -6.76 11.35
N ARG A 65 -7.92 -5.70 12.15
CA ARG A 65 -9.01 -4.74 12.30
C ARG A 65 -8.56 -3.37 11.84
N THR A 66 -9.47 -2.66 11.18
CA THR A 66 -9.26 -1.25 10.87
C THR A 66 -9.31 -0.44 12.18
N PRO A 67 -8.32 0.43 12.45
CA PRO A 67 -8.37 1.33 13.59
C PRO A 67 -9.61 2.22 13.57
N ALA A 68 -10.07 2.68 14.73
CA ALA A 68 -11.18 3.62 14.81
C ALA A 68 -10.84 4.93 14.09
N ASN A 69 -11.85 5.56 13.49
CA ASN A 69 -11.63 6.79 12.74
C ASN A 69 -11.08 7.90 13.66
N GLY A 70 -10.10 8.66 13.17
CA GLY A 70 -9.46 9.75 13.90
C GLY A 70 -8.44 9.33 14.97
N THR A 71 -8.13 8.05 15.13
CA THR A 71 -7.08 7.62 16.08
C THR A 71 -5.69 7.98 15.56
N ILE A 72 -4.88 8.60 16.40
CA ILE A 72 -3.47 8.93 16.11
C ILE A 72 -2.57 8.08 17.02
N PRO A 73 -1.65 7.27 16.46
CA PRO A 73 -0.69 6.52 17.25
C PRO A 73 0.28 7.44 18.02
N ARG A 74 0.70 7.01 19.21
CA ARG A 74 1.67 7.74 20.02
C ARG A 74 2.97 7.99 19.24
N GLY A 75 3.50 9.20 19.33
CA GLY A 75 4.73 9.61 18.63
C GLY A 75 4.57 9.79 17.11
N LYS A 76 3.36 9.67 16.56
CA LYS A 76 3.09 9.79 15.11
C LYS A 76 2.20 10.99 14.75
N LEU A 77 2.09 11.99 15.62
CA LEU A 77 1.29 13.20 15.33
C LEU A 77 1.75 13.87 14.02
N ASN A 78 3.07 13.99 13.81
CA ASN A 78 3.65 14.60 12.63
C ASN A 78 3.52 13.76 11.34
N TYR A 79 2.97 12.54 11.41
CA TYR A 79 2.74 11.69 10.24
C TYR A 79 1.44 12.03 9.51
N PHE A 80 0.52 12.73 10.18
CA PHE A 80 -0.81 13.02 9.67
C PHE A 80 -0.95 14.52 9.42
N ASP A 81 -0.71 14.89 8.17
CA ASP A 81 -1.03 16.20 7.64
C ASP A 81 -2.56 16.32 7.60
N HIS A 82 -3.17 17.14 8.46
CA HIS A 82 -4.63 17.37 8.51
C HIS A 82 -5.15 18.16 7.28
N ILE A 83 -4.58 17.91 6.11
CA ILE A 83 -4.92 18.54 4.83
C ILE A 83 -5.88 17.61 4.07
N PRO A 84 -7.07 18.08 3.67
CA PRO A 84 -8.02 17.26 2.92
C PRO A 84 -7.44 16.79 1.58
N LYS A 85 -7.82 15.58 1.14
CA LYS A 85 -7.32 14.96 -0.10
C LYS A 85 -7.43 15.89 -1.33
N ASP A 86 -8.52 16.65 -1.45
CA ASP A 86 -8.79 17.50 -2.62
C ASP A 86 -8.09 18.87 -2.55
N SER A 87 -7.33 19.15 -1.49
CA SER A 87 -6.73 20.45 -1.19
C SER A 87 -5.24 20.53 -1.53
N VAL A 88 -4.85 20.12 -2.75
CA VAL A 88 -3.43 20.17 -3.19
C VAL A 88 -2.82 21.58 -3.06
N ARG A 89 -3.60 22.63 -3.38
CA ARG A 89 -3.14 24.02 -3.25
C ARG A 89 -2.85 24.43 -1.81
N MET A 90 -3.56 23.84 -0.84
CA MET A 90 -3.27 24.05 0.58
C MET A 90 -1.95 23.40 0.95
N ALA A 91 -1.71 22.17 0.50
CA ALA A 91 -0.45 21.46 0.70
C ALA A 91 0.75 22.21 0.11
N GLU A 92 0.61 22.75 -1.11
CA GLU A 92 1.65 23.60 -1.73
C GLU A 92 2.05 24.80 -0.87
N ARG A 93 1.10 25.38 -0.13
CA ARG A 93 1.31 26.58 0.69
C ARG A 93 1.82 26.25 2.07
N MET A 94 1.27 25.23 2.71
CA MET A 94 1.49 24.91 4.12
C MET A 94 2.64 23.92 4.35
N LEU A 95 2.84 22.96 3.45
CA LEU A 95 3.86 21.94 3.68
C LEU A 95 5.23 22.43 3.23
N ARG A 96 6.23 22.17 4.06
CA ARG A 96 7.65 22.39 3.79
C ARG A 96 8.39 21.13 4.13
N ASN A 97 9.32 20.75 3.26
CA ASN A 97 10.18 19.61 3.50
C ASN A 97 11.11 19.91 4.68
N PRO A 98 11.05 19.15 5.79
CA PRO A 98 11.91 19.37 6.94
C PRO A 98 13.33 18.81 6.73
N PHE A 99 13.56 18.03 5.67
CA PHE A 99 14.85 17.39 5.39
C PHE A 99 15.70 18.22 4.42
N PRO A 100 17.01 18.35 4.67
CA PRO A 100 17.92 19.04 3.77
C PRO A 100 18.18 18.24 2.49
N TYR A 101 18.46 18.93 1.40
CA TYR A 101 18.88 18.35 0.11
C TYR A 101 20.34 17.87 0.18
N THR A 102 20.58 16.78 0.90
CA THR A 102 21.88 16.11 0.97
C THR A 102 21.98 15.02 -0.09
N LYS A 103 23.22 14.64 -0.44
CA LYS A 103 23.48 13.50 -1.33
C LYS A 103 22.78 12.23 -0.85
N ALA A 104 22.91 11.93 0.44
CA ALA A 104 22.31 10.74 1.06
C ALA A 104 20.77 10.72 0.92
N ASN A 105 20.10 11.84 1.23
CA ASN A 105 18.64 11.92 1.13
C ASN A 105 18.14 11.77 -0.32
N LEU A 106 18.88 12.33 -1.27
CA LEU A 106 18.54 12.23 -2.69
C LEU A 106 18.80 10.83 -3.26
N GLU A 107 19.89 10.16 -2.84
CA GLU A 107 20.19 8.77 -3.22
C GLU A 107 19.13 7.81 -2.67
N GLU A 108 18.70 8.00 -1.42
CA GLU A 108 17.60 7.23 -0.85
C GLU A 108 16.27 7.51 -1.57
N GLY A 109 15.99 8.79 -1.86
CA GLY A 109 14.84 9.21 -2.66
C GLY A 109 14.81 8.55 -4.05
N LYS A 110 15.97 8.42 -4.70
CA LYS A 110 16.12 7.68 -5.97
C LYS A 110 15.76 6.21 -5.81
N VAL A 111 16.29 5.52 -4.79
CA VAL A 111 15.99 4.10 -4.55
C VAL A 111 14.48 3.89 -4.33
N LEU A 112 13.86 4.74 -3.51
CA LEU A 112 12.42 4.71 -3.23
C LEU A 112 11.59 4.98 -4.49
N TYR A 113 11.96 6.00 -5.28
CA TYR A 113 11.31 6.30 -6.55
C TYR A 113 11.42 5.13 -7.53
N THR A 114 12.61 4.55 -7.68
CA THR A 114 12.82 3.40 -8.58
C THR A 114 11.94 2.22 -8.17
N ARG A 115 11.83 1.93 -6.87
CA ARG A 115 11.05 0.79 -6.36
C ARG A 115 9.53 0.98 -6.48
N ILE A 116 9.03 2.21 -6.40
CA ILE A 116 7.58 2.46 -6.21
C ILE A 116 6.97 3.24 -7.39
N CYS A 117 7.69 4.21 -7.94
CA CYS A 117 7.14 5.20 -8.87
C CYS A 117 7.54 4.95 -10.34
N SER A 118 8.75 4.44 -10.58
CA SER A 118 9.34 4.32 -11.93
C SER A 118 8.54 3.44 -12.88
N HIS A 119 7.84 2.42 -12.37
CA HIS A 119 7.04 1.51 -13.18
C HIS A 119 5.96 2.23 -13.99
N CYS A 120 5.40 3.32 -13.45
CA CYS A 120 4.45 4.18 -14.15
C CYS A 120 5.14 5.41 -14.75
N HIS A 121 5.97 6.10 -13.97
CA HIS A 121 6.53 7.41 -14.35
C HIS A 121 7.81 7.37 -15.18
N GLY A 122 8.42 6.19 -15.35
CA GLY A 122 9.72 6.03 -16.02
C GLY A 122 10.88 6.43 -15.12
N GLU A 123 12.08 5.92 -15.41
CA GLU A 123 13.30 6.25 -14.64
C GLU A 123 13.69 7.73 -14.77
N GLN A 124 13.39 8.33 -15.91
CA GLN A 124 13.66 9.74 -16.21
C GLN A 124 12.48 10.66 -15.79
N GLY A 125 11.37 10.10 -15.33
CA GLY A 125 10.18 10.88 -14.96
C GLY A 125 9.42 11.46 -16.16
N ASP A 126 9.58 10.88 -17.34
CA ASP A 126 8.97 11.29 -18.61
C ASP A 126 7.58 10.67 -18.86
N GLY A 127 7.09 9.85 -17.93
CA GLY A 127 5.83 9.14 -18.03
C GLY A 127 5.88 7.90 -18.93
N GLN A 128 7.06 7.47 -19.38
CA GLN A 128 7.25 6.32 -20.27
C GLN A 128 7.58 5.03 -19.53
N GLY A 129 7.13 4.88 -18.28
CA GLY A 129 7.25 3.62 -17.54
C GLY A 129 6.48 2.49 -18.25
N PRO A 130 6.88 1.22 -18.08
CA PRO A 130 6.23 0.08 -18.74
C PRO A 130 4.73 -0.01 -18.46
N VAL A 131 4.29 0.40 -17.26
CA VAL A 131 2.87 0.50 -16.90
C VAL A 131 2.27 1.79 -17.46
N GLY A 132 3.01 2.91 -17.43
CA GLY A 132 2.58 4.20 -17.98
C GLY A 132 2.24 4.13 -19.48
N ALA A 133 2.95 3.30 -20.25
CA ALA A 133 2.65 3.05 -21.66
C ALA A 133 1.25 2.43 -21.89
N LYS A 134 0.69 1.75 -20.89
CA LYS A 134 -0.68 1.19 -20.91
C LYS A 134 -1.71 2.13 -20.28
N PHE A 135 -1.28 2.96 -19.32
CA PHE A 135 -2.14 3.91 -18.62
C PHE A 135 -1.91 5.35 -19.10
N LYS A 136 -2.78 5.83 -20.00
CA LYS A 136 -2.75 7.25 -20.42
C LYS A 136 -2.91 8.20 -19.23
N GLY A 137 -2.20 9.33 -19.27
CA GLY A 137 -2.31 10.43 -18.31
C GLY A 137 -1.20 10.49 -17.26
N VAL A 138 -0.15 9.67 -17.38
CA VAL A 138 1.05 9.82 -16.55
C VAL A 138 1.82 11.09 -16.98
N PRO A 139 2.16 12.00 -16.05
CA PRO A 139 2.83 13.24 -16.39
C PRO A 139 4.31 13.03 -16.72
N ASN A 140 4.83 13.88 -17.62
CA ASN A 140 6.25 14.13 -17.75
C ASN A 140 6.64 15.28 -16.80
N TYR A 141 7.51 15.00 -15.84
CA TYR A 141 7.93 15.97 -14.82
C TYR A 141 8.75 17.13 -15.37
N SER A 142 9.51 16.91 -16.44
CA SER A 142 10.33 17.96 -17.06
C SER A 142 9.55 18.92 -17.97
N ALA A 143 8.24 18.67 -18.16
CA ALA A 143 7.40 19.38 -19.12
C ALA A 143 6.15 20.02 -18.48
N GLY A 144 5.66 21.08 -19.13
CA GLY A 144 4.39 21.72 -18.81
C GLY A 144 4.24 22.18 -17.36
N ALA A 145 3.04 22.00 -16.80
CA ALA A 145 2.71 22.42 -15.44
C ALA A 145 3.42 21.62 -14.34
N TYR A 146 3.99 20.46 -14.66
CA TYR A 146 4.64 19.58 -13.67
C TYR A 146 6.06 19.99 -13.35
N LYS A 147 6.71 20.77 -14.23
CA LYS A 147 8.09 21.26 -14.05
C LYS A 147 8.28 22.14 -12.82
N THR A 148 7.24 22.84 -12.39
CA THR A 148 7.31 23.83 -11.31
C THR A 148 6.62 23.40 -10.02
N MET A 149 6.08 22.18 -9.95
CA MET A 149 5.40 21.68 -8.75
C MET A 149 6.37 21.50 -7.58
N ASN A 150 6.06 22.15 -6.46
CA ASN A 150 6.90 22.13 -5.26
C ASN A 150 6.78 20.82 -4.46
N ASP A 151 7.64 20.66 -3.46
CA ASP A 151 7.71 19.44 -2.64
C ASP A 151 6.38 19.12 -1.95
N GLY A 152 5.68 20.15 -1.44
CA GLY A 152 4.39 19.99 -0.77
C GLY A 152 3.30 19.42 -1.69
N HIS A 153 3.29 19.84 -2.96
CA HIS A 153 2.42 19.23 -3.97
C HIS A 153 2.71 17.74 -4.12
N ILE A 154 3.99 17.40 -4.34
CA ILE A 154 4.41 16.04 -4.65
C ILE A 154 4.12 15.12 -3.45
N TYR A 155 4.47 15.56 -2.25
CA TYR A 155 4.18 14.84 -1.01
C TYR A 155 2.67 14.53 -0.86
N HIS A 156 1.81 15.52 -1.07
CA HIS A 156 0.36 15.36 -0.93
C HIS A 156 -0.24 14.42 -1.98
N VAL A 157 0.26 14.50 -3.21
CA VAL A 157 -0.15 13.58 -4.29
C VAL A 157 0.31 12.15 -4.00
N ILE A 158 1.48 11.94 -3.40
CA ILE A 158 1.91 10.60 -2.98
C ILE A 158 0.99 10.08 -1.88
N GLN A 159 0.63 10.89 -0.89
CA GLN A 159 -0.27 10.49 0.20
C GLN A 159 -1.67 10.12 -0.30
N TRP A 160 -2.32 11.00 -1.07
CA TRP A 160 -3.74 10.89 -1.39
C TRP A 160 -4.05 10.42 -2.81
N GLY A 161 -3.05 10.36 -3.68
CA GLY A 161 -3.24 10.14 -5.11
C GLY A 161 -3.80 11.40 -5.81
N ARG A 162 -3.90 11.32 -7.13
CA ARG A 162 -4.53 12.37 -7.95
C ARG A 162 -4.97 11.81 -9.30
N ASN A 163 -6.19 12.16 -9.71
CA ASN A 163 -6.79 11.66 -10.95
C ASN A 163 -6.75 10.12 -10.99
N ARG A 164 -5.99 9.54 -11.93
CA ARG A 164 -5.85 8.09 -12.10
C ARG A 164 -4.71 7.49 -11.27
N MET A 165 -3.92 8.31 -10.60
CA MET A 165 -2.87 7.85 -9.68
C MET A 165 -3.50 7.54 -8.32
N MET A 166 -3.38 6.28 -7.89
CA MET A 166 -3.85 5.82 -6.58
C MET A 166 -3.00 6.39 -5.43
N PRO A 167 -3.56 6.50 -4.21
CA PRO A 167 -2.78 6.88 -3.03
C PRO A 167 -1.70 5.85 -2.70
N HIS A 168 -0.51 6.33 -2.36
CA HIS A 168 0.63 5.52 -1.90
C HIS A 168 0.96 5.76 -0.41
N GLY A 169 0.11 6.51 0.30
CA GLY A 169 0.33 6.86 1.71
C GLY A 169 0.44 5.67 2.66
N SER A 170 -0.13 4.50 2.31
CA SER A 170 -0.03 3.27 3.10
C SER A 170 1.29 2.51 2.94
N ILE A 171 2.01 2.72 1.83
CA ILE A 171 3.25 1.99 1.52
C ILE A 171 4.50 2.86 1.55
N VAL A 172 4.34 4.19 1.51
CA VAL A 172 5.43 5.16 1.66
C VAL A 172 5.19 5.96 2.92
N ASN A 173 6.14 5.93 3.86
CA ASN A 173 6.04 6.71 5.08
C ASN A 173 6.33 8.22 4.82
N PRO A 174 5.90 9.15 5.68
CA PRO A 174 6.10 10.59 5.49
C PRO A 174 7.55 11.03 5.20
N GLU A 175 8.54 10.44 5.86
CA GLU A 175 9.94 10.77 5.62
C GLU A 175 10.37 10.36 4.21
N GLU A 176 10.03 9.14 3.81
CA GLU A 176 10.28 8.62 2.46
C GLU A 176 9.57 9.46 1.40
N ARG A 177 8.35 9.94 1.65
CA ARG A 177 7.63 10.83 0.72
C ARG A 177 8.39 12.12 0.48
N TRP A 178 8.97 12.72 1.51
CA TRP A 178 9.82 13.89 1.35
C TRP A 178 11.06 13.59 0.51
N LYS A 179 11.72 12.44 0.74
CA LYS A 179 12.87 12.01 -0.06
C LYS A 179 12.53 11.76 -1.52
N ILE A 180 11.40 11.10 -1.80
CA ILE A 180 10.88 10.93 -3.15
C ILE A 180 10.56 12.29 -3.78
N ALA A 181 9.92 13.20 -3.04
CA ALA A 181 9.63 14.54 -3.54
C ALA A 181 10.91 15.28 -3.94
N MET A 182 11.97 15.22 -3.11
CA MET A 182 13.28 15.77 -3.46
C MET A 182 13.84 15.17 -4.74
N TYR A 183 13.74 13.84 -4.92
CA TYR A 183 14.19 13.17 -6.14
C TYR A 183 13.38 13.58 -7.39
N VAL A 184 12.05 13.70 -7.26
CA VAL A 184 11.19 14.18 -8.37
C VAL A 184 11.55 15.59 -8.79
N ARG A 185 11.94 16.47 -7.86
CA ARG A 185 12.44 17.83 -8.20
C ARG A 185 13.73 17.79 -9.02
N VAL A 186 14.54 16.73 -8.91
CA VAL A 186 15.71 16.49 -9.79
C VAL A 186 15.24 16.18 -11.20
N LEU A 187 14.33 15.22 -11.32
CA LEU A 187 13.76 14.80 -12.62
C LEU A 187 13.03 15.95 -13.34
N GLN A 188 12.38 16.86 -12.61
CA GLN A 188 11.77 18.07 -13.17
C GLN A 188 12.78 18.99 -13.88
N ARG A 189 14.07 18.95 -13.50
CA ARG A 189 15.14 19.73 -14.17
C ARG A 189 15.59 19.09 -15.49
N GLY A 190 15.06 17.91 -15.83
CA GLY A 190 15.49 17.13 -16.99
C GLY A 190 16.89 16.53 -16.81
N GLU A 191 17.44 16.63 -15.60
CA GLU A 191 18.69 15.98 -15.27
C GLU A 191 18.34 14.60 -14.71
N GLY A 192 18.76 13.55 -15.42
CA GLY A 192 18.51 12.17 -14.99
C GLY A 192 19.21 11.81 -13.67
N PRO A 193 19.22 10.51 -13.31
CA PRO A 193 19.83 10.04 -12.06
C PRO A 193 21.28 10.48 -11.81
N ASP A 194 22.03 10.90 -12.83
CA ASP A 194 23.44 11.27 -12.75
C ASP A 194 23.68 12.70 -12.24
N ALA A 195 22.63 13.52 -12.14
CA ALA A 195 22.72 14.89 -11.64
C ALA A 195 22.53 15.04 -10.13
N LEU A 196 22.43 13.93 -9.41
CA LEU A 196 22.48 13.87 -7.95
C LEU A 196 23.63 14.70 -7.37
N SER A 197 24.78 14.75 -8.05
CA SER A 197 25.98 15.49 -7.65
C SER A 197 25.85 17.02 -7.71
N LYS A 198 25.00 17.57 -8.59
CA LYS A 198 24.85 19.02 -8.78
C LYS A 198 23.94 19.68 -7.75
N LEU A 199 23.02 18.92 -7.15
CA LEU A 199 22.05 19.42 -6.17
C LEU A 199 22.59 19.50 -4.75
N VAL A 200 23.66 18.78 -4.44
CA VAL A 200 24.35 18.85 -3.15
C VAL A 200 24.93 20.24 -2.89
N ALA A 201 25.25 20.99 -3.95
CA ALA A 201 25.81 22.34 -3.88
C ALA A 201 24.74 23.45 -3.87
N SER A 202 23.51 23.14 -4.25
CA SER A 202 22.40 24.08 -4.28
C SER A 202 21.52 23.86 -3.05
N GLY A 203 22.04 24.21 -1.87
CA GLY A 203 21.22 24.32 -0.67
C GLY A 203 19.99 25.19 -0.93
N PRO A 204 18.91 25.05 -0.15
CA PRO A 204 17.69 25.80 -0.41
C PRO A 204 18.03 27.29 -0.44
N SER A 205 17.70 27.96 -1.55
CA SER A 205 17.49 29.41 -1.55
C SER A 205 16.24 29.68 -0.73
N SER A 206 16.38 29.53 0.58
CA SER A 206 15.45 30.01 1.58
C SER A 206 16.16 31.18 2.24
N THR A 207 16.07 32.35 1.62
CA THR A 207 16.02 33.59 2.41
C THR A 207 14.69 33.55 3.15
N VAL A 208 14.65 32.75 4.21
CA VAL A 208 13.62 32.76 5.23
C VAL A 208 14.41 32.83 6.52
N THR A 209 14.44 34.02 7.09
CA THR A 209 14.76 34.25 8.49
C THR A 209 14.02 33.22 9.33
N SER A 210 14.74 32.20 9.78
CA SER A 210 14.27 31.29 10.82
C SER A 210 14.18 32.09 12.11
N ASP A 211 13.03 32.70 12.34
CA ASP A 211 12.67 33.06 13.70
C ASP A 211 12.41 31.74 14.44
N SER A 212 13.48 31.29 15.10
CA SER A 212 13.56 30.01 15.78
C SER A 212 12.98 30.20 17.18
N THR A 213 11.71 30.58 17.26
CA THR A 213 11.04 30.78 18.56
C THR A 213 9.55 30.46 18.48
N GLU A 214 9.20 29.29 17.94
CA GLU A 214 7.96 28.61 18.31
C GLU A 214 8.27 27.14 18.63
N THR A 215 8.59 26.94 19.91
CA THR A 215 8.29 25.74 20.71
C THR A 215 8.38 24.39 19.98
N ARG A 216 9.60 23.85 19.94
CA ARG A 216 9.79 22.40 20.11
C ARG A 216 9.37 22.04 21.53
N ASP A 217 8.07 21.98 21.77
CA ASP A 217 7.58 21.53 23.06
C ASP A 217 7.78 20.02 23.14
N ALA A 218 8.65 19.63 24.07
CA ALA A 218 8.87 18.26 24.51
C ALA A 218 7.64 17.68 25.25
N GLN A 219 6.43 18.14 24.92
CA GLN A 219 5.19 17.86 25.66
C GLN A 219 4.46 16.60 25.19
N ASN A 220 4.92 15.91 24.15
CA ASN A 220 4.27 14.66 23.72
C ASN A 220 4.81 13.40 24.41
N THR A 221 5.47 13.55 25.56
CA THR A 221 6.02 12.47 26.39
C THR A 221 5.24 12.19 27.67
N ALA A 222 4.14 12.90 27.96
CA ALA A 222 3.30 12.61 29.13
C ALA A 222 1.80 12.55 28.79
N PRO A 223 1.05 11.53 29.26
CA PRO A 223 -0.36 11.37 28.94
C PRO A 223 -1.18 12.29 29.85
N VAL A 224 -1.53 13.49 29.39
CA VAL A 224 -2.48 14.33 30.11
C VAL A 224 -3.72 14.50 29.25
N GLY A 225 -4.55 13.45 29.29
CA GLY A 225 -5.87 13.43 28.71
C GLY A 225 -6.53 12.12 29.10
N GLN A 226 -7.49 12.17 30.02
CA GLN A 226 -8.37 11.03 30.24
C GLN A 226 -9.02 10.70 28.89
N ALA A 227 -8.71 9.53 28.34
CA ALA A 227 -9.45 9.00 27.21
C ALA A 227 -10.93 9.03 27.61
N GLN A 228 -11.74 9.82 26.92
CA GLN A 228 -13.18 9.77 27.11
C GLN A 228 -13.65 8.40 26.61
N ALA A 229 -13.63 7.41 27.50
CA ALA A 229 -14.11 6.05 27.27
C ALA A 229 -15.65 5.98 27.08
N GLY A 230 -16.33 7.11 26.91
CA GLY A 230 -17.79 7.22 26.98
C GLY A 230 -18.50 7.59 25.68
N LYS A 231 -17.79 7.93 24.59
CA LYS A 231 -18.44 8.23 23.29
C LYS A 231 -17.65 7.62 22.15
N ALA A 232 -18.07 6.44 21.71
CA ALA A 232 -17.65 5.91 20.43
C ALA A 232 -18.02 6.91 19.32
N SER A 233 -17.13 7.08 18.34
CA SER A 233 -17.43 7.83 17.12
C SER A 233 -18.69 7.25 16.46
N GLU A 234 -19.71 8.07 16.24
CA GLU A 234 -20.91 7.73 15.46
C GLU A 234 -20.63 7.64 13.95
N THR A 235 -19.41 7.96 13.51
CA THR A 235 -18.96 7.66 12.15
C THR A 235 -18.83 6.14 12.00
N PRO A 236 -19.30 5.51 10.90
CA PRO A 236 -19.15 4.07 10.66
C PRO A 236 -17.68 3.64 10.49
N GLY A 237 -16.92 3.64 11.59
CA GLY A 237 -15.84 2.69 11.82
C GLY A 237 -16.52 1.40 12.26
N GLN A 238 -16.23 0.30 11.57
CA GLN A 238 -16.96 -0.96 11.65
C GLN A 238 -17.03 -1.49 13.10
N GLY A 239 -18.10 -1.10 13.77
CA GLY A 239 -18.46 -1.43 15.14
C GLY A 239 -19.90 -1.02 15.45
N GLY A 240 -20.71 -0.80 14.41
CA GLY A 240 -22.15 -0.59 14.51
C GLY A 240 -22.88 -1.85 14.06
N THR A 241 -23.63 -2.46 14.97
CA THR A 241 -24.51 -3.59 14.69
C THR A 241 -25.54 -3.22 13.63
N VAL A 242 -25.43 -3.77 12.43
CA VAL A 242 -26.63 -4.03 11.62
C VAL A 242 -27.13 -5.40 12.06
N SER A 243 -27.99 -5.42 13.09
CA SER A 243 -28.75 -6.63 13.42
C SER A 243 -29.94 -6.74 12.45
N PRO A 244 -30.25 -7.94 11.94
CA PRO A 244 -31.26 -8.12 10.91
C PRO A 244 -32.64 -8.21 11.56
N ASN A 245 -33.59 -7.39 11.13
CA ASN A 245 -35.00 -7.81 11.11
C ASN A 245 -35.87 -6.92 10.21
N GLY A 246 -36.34 -7.56 9.14
CA GLY A 246 -37.73 -7.55 8.68
C GLY A 246 -38.50 -6.25 8.71
N SER A 247 -38.62 -5.63 7.53
CA SER A 247 -39.87 -5.04 7.09
C SER A 247 -39.96 -5.25 5.58
N GLY A 248 -40.80 -6.21 5.19
CA GLY A 248 -41.00 -6.58 3.80
C GLY A 248 -41.68 -5.47 3.02
N VAL A 249 -41.18 -5.20 1.82
CA VAL A 249 -41.93 -4.54 0.74
C VAL A 249 -41.51 -5.18 -0.58
N THR A 250 -42.36 -6.12 -1.02
CA THR A 250 -42.71 -6.49 -2.40
C THR A 250 -41.62 -6.49 -3.48
N GLN A 251 -41.29 -7.70 -3.94
CA GLN A 251 -40.94 -7.94 -5.34
C GLN A 251 -42.04 -7.37 -6.23
N THR A 252 -41.67 -6.50 -7.18
CA THR A 252 -42.48 -6.18 -8.34
C THR A 252 -41.80 -6.79 -9.56
N PRO A 253 -42.52 -7.53 -10.44
CA PRO A 253 -41.93 -8.19 -11.60
C PRO A 253 -41.57 -7.19 -12.70
N GLY A 254 -40.66 -7.62 -13.58
CA GLY A 254 -39.89 -6.77 -14.48
C GLY A 254 -40.63 -6.04 -15.60
N ASN A 255 -39.86 -5.31 -16.42
CA ASN A 255 -40.12 -5.22 -17.85
C ASN A 255 -38.96 -4.61 -18.66
N LYS A 256 -38.66 -5.33 -19.76
CA LYS A 256 -37.84 -5.01 -20.95
C LYS A 256 -36.32 -4.99 -20.83
#